data_AF-W1PHU4-F1
#
_entry.id   AF-W1PHU4-F1
#
_cell.length_a   1.000
_cell.length_b   1.000
_cell.length_c   1.000
_cell.angle_alpha   90.00
_cell.angle_beta   90.00
_cell.angle_gamma   90.00
#
_symmetry.space_group_name_H-M   'P 1'
#
loop_
_entity.id
_entity.type
_entity.pdbx_description
1 polymer ?
#
loop_
_entity_poly.entity_id
_entity_poly.type
_entity_poly.pdbx_seq_one_letter_code
_entity_poly.pdbx_strand_id
1 'polypeptide(L)'
;MIAAASDAIWDNRAACGRNYRVRCTGGTNQGVPEPCRGDSVVVRVVDYCPPGCRSTIDLSQEAFSQIADPNAGVINIEYEQ
;
A
#
# COMPACT_ATOMS: atom_id res chain seq x y z
N MET A 1 3.93 -5.91 -9.60
CA MET A 1 4.26 -5.26 -8.32
C MET A 1 3.74 -6.09 -7.16
N ILE A 2 4.33 -5.95 -5.97
CA ILE A 2 4.06 -6.81 -4.81
C ILE A 2 3.77 -5.99 -3.56
N ALA A 3 3.13 -6.60 -2.57
CA ALA A 3 2.87 -6.01 -1.27
C ALA A 3 2.90 -7.04 -0.13
N ALA A 4 3.10 -6.55 1.09
CA ALA A 4 2.80 -7.29 2.32
C ALA A 4 1.44 -6.86 2.89
N ALA A 5 0.67 -7.82 3.40
CA ALA A 5 -0.66 -7.55 3.97
C ALA A 5 -0.61 -7.57 5.50
N SER A 6 -1.26 -6.60 6.15
CA SER A 6 -1.44 -6.63 7.61
C SER A 6 -2.57 -7.57 8.02
N ASP A 7 -2.81 -7.73 9.32
CA ASP A 7 -3.88 -8.59 9.86
C ASP A 7 -5.28 -8.27 9.31
N ALA A 8 -5.51 -7.03 8.86
CA ALA A 8 -6.76 -6.62 8.23
C ALA A 8 -7.04 -7.34 6.89
N ILE A 9 -5.97 -7.79 6.21
CA ILE A 9 -6.05 -8.43 4.88
C ILE A 9 -5.52 -9.86 4.92
N TRP A 10 -4.49 -10.14 5.73
CA TRP A 10 -3.70 -11.37 5.68
C TRP A 10 -4.51 -12.67 5.76
N ASP A 11 -5.63 -12.65 6.49
CA ASP A 11 -6.64 -13.72 6.50
C ASP A 11 -6.02 -15.11 6.76
N ASN A 12 -5.18 -15.21 7.80
CA ASN A 12 -4.41 -16.43 8.12
C ASN A 12 -3.70 -17.03 6.89
N ARG A 13 -2.97 -16.20 6.13
CA ARG A 13 -2.28 -16.53 4.85
C ARG A 13 -3.19 -16.68 3.64
N ALA A 14 -4.51 -16.71 3.77
CA ALA A 14 -5.41 -16.89 2.64
C ALA A 14 -5.41 -15.71 1.66
N ALA A 15 -4.86 -14.55 2.05
CA ALA A 15 -4.64 -13.43 1.13
C ALA A 15 -3.39 -13.54 0.26
N CYS A 16 -2.45 -14.44 0.57
CA CYS A 16 -1.27 -14.63 -0.28
C CYS A 16 -1.70 -15.03 -1.70
N GLY A 17 -1.19 -14.31 -2.70
CA GLY A 17 -1.56 -14.47 -4.10
C GLY A 17 -2.78 -13.66 -4.56
N ARG A 18 -3.58 -13.07 -3.65
CA ARG A 18 -4.65 -12.12 -4.03
C ARG A 18 -4.04 -10.85 -4.61
N ASN A 19 -4.71 -10.29 -5.62
CA ASN A 19 -4.36 -9.00 -6.17
C ASN A 19 -5.25 -7.93 -5.55
N TYR A 20 -4.72 -6.72 -5.42
CA TYR A 20 -5.47 -5.54 -5.00
C TYR A 20 -5.13 -4.38 -5.92
N ARG A 21 -6.14 -3.64 -6.38
CA ARG A 21 -5.97 -2.31 -6.97
C ARG A 21 -5.90 -1.30 -5.82
N VAL A 22 -4.84 -0.52 -5.77
CA VAL A 22 -4.56 0.46 -4.71
C VAL A 22 -4.40 1.84 -5.32
N ARG A 23 -5.02 2.86 -4.72
CA ARG A 23 -4.93 4.25 -5.16
C ARG A 23 -4.66 5.18 -3.97
N CYS A 24 -3.78 6.15 -4.19
CA CYS A 24 -3.48 7.19 -3.20
C CYS A 24 -4.64 8.19 -3.11
N THR A 25 -5.06 8.52 -1.88
CA THR A 25 -6.14 9.49 -1.61
C THR A 25 -5.67 10.71 -0.83
N GLY A 26 -4.45 10.68 -0.28
CA GLY A 26 -3.82 11.84 0.33
C GLY A 26 -2.59 11.50 1.17
N GLY A 27 -1.93 12.53 1.70
CA GLY A 27 -0.82 12.36 2.64
C GLY A 27 -1.26 12.14 4.08
N THR A 28 -0.35 11.64 4.90
CA THR A 28 -0.52 11.54 6.37
C THR A 28 0.31 12.56 7.14
N ASN A 29 1.19 13.30 6.46
CA ASN A 29 2.12 14.25 7.05
C ASN A 29 2.21 15.53 6.22
N GLN A 30 2.84 16.56 6.80
CA GLN A 30 3.01 17.88 6.18
C GLN A 30 4.31 18.02 5.37
N GLY A 31 5.18 17.00 5.36
CA GLY A 31 6.46 17.05 4.65
C GLY A 31 6.31 16.97 3.13
N VAL A 32 5.24 16.35 2.66
CA VAL A 32 4.86 16.26 1.24
C VAL A 32 3.39 16.65 1.09
N PRO A 33 3.08 17.91 0.75
CA PRO A 33 1.70 18.42 0.73
C PRO A 33 0.76 17.69 -0.24
N GLU A 34 1.27 17.27 -1.40
CA GLU A 34 0.50 16.61 -2.46
C GLU A 34 1.21 15.33 -2.91
N PRO A 35 1.14 14.25 -2.12
CA PRO A 35 1.96 13.07 -2.41
C PRO A 35 1.39 12.22 -3.54
N CYS A 36 0.10 12.29 -3.84
CA CYS A 36 -0.55 11.40 -4.80
C CYS A 36 -0.25 11.79 -6.26
N ARG A 37 -0.01 10.79 -7.11
CA ARG A 37 0.23 10.96 -8.55
C ARG A 37 -1.03 10.82 -9.42
N GLY A 38 -2.18 10.53 -8.81
CA GLY A 38 -3.48 10.39 -9.49
C GLY A 38 -3.78 8.98 -10.04
N ASP A 39 -2.75 8.13 -10.14
CA ASP A 39 -2.84 6.77 -10.67
C ASP A 39 -3.23 5.72 -9.62
N SER A 40 -3.52 4.51 -10.12
CA SER A 40 -3.70 3.31 -9.30
C SER A 40 -2.69 2.24 -9.69
N VAL A 41 -2.40 1.34 -8.76
CA VAL A 41 -1.46 0.24 -8.95
C VAL A 41 -2.10 -1.08 -8.57
N VAL A 42 -1.89 -2.13 -9.38
CA VAL A 42 -2.27 -3.49 -9.01
C VAL A 42 -1.07 -4.20 -8.39
N VAL A 43 -1.24 -4.66 -7.15
CA VAL A 43 -0.22 -5.39 -6.39
C VAL A 43 -0.71 -6.78 -6.00
N ARG A 44 0.21 -7.74 -5.97
CA ARG A 44 -0.05 -9.08 -5.44
C ARG A 44 0.49 -9.18 -4.01
N VAL A 45 -0.32 -9.68 -3.08
CA VAL A 45 0.12 -9.97 -1.72
C VAL A 45 1.07 -11.18 -1.77
N VAL A 46 2.30 -11.01 -1.29
CA VAL A 46 3.31 -12.09 -1.23
C VAL A 46 3.96 -12.25 0.14
N ASP A 47 3.66 -11.34 1.07
CA ASP A 47 4.25 -11.35 2.41
C ASP A 47 3.25 -10.86 3.47
N TYR A 48 3.61 -11.02 4.73
CA TYR A 48 2.86 -10.60 5.89
C TYR A 48 3.52 -9.38 6.56
N CYS A 49 2.73 -8.36 6.86
CA CYS A 49 3.12 -7.17 7.60
C CYS A 49 2.62 -7.31 9.06
N PRO A 50 3.47 -7.76 10.01
CA PRO A 50 3.06 -8.03 11.39
C PRO A 50 2.74 -6.75 12.18
N PRO A 51 2.12 -6.88 13.38
CA PRO A 51 1.94 -5.77 14.32
C PRO A 51 3.27 -5.06 14.61
N GLY A 52 3.46 -3.90 14.00
CA GLY A 52 4.74 -3.15 14.04
C GLY A 52 5.13 -2.53 12.70
N CYS A 53 4.68 -3.10 11.59
CA CYS A 53 4.88 -2.56 10.23
C CYS A 53 3.97 -1.34 9.93
N ARG A 54 2.88 -1.15 10.70
CA ARG A 54 2.04 0.07 10.74
C ARG A 54 1.40 0.50 9.41
N SER A 55 1.17 -0.43 8.48
CA SER A 55 0.44 -0.20 7.23
C SER A 55 -0.73 -1.20 7.07
N THR A 56 -1.72 -0.87 6.25
CA THR A 56 -2.77 -1.81 5.84
C THR A 56 -2.28 -2.72 4.72
N ILE A 57 -1.62 -2.12 3.72
CA ILE A 57 -0.92 -2.77 2.62
C ILE A 57 0.46 -2.11 2.54
N ASP A 58 1.53 -2.88 2.77
CA ASP A 58 2.90 -2.42 2.62
C ASP A 58 3.36 -2.63 1.17
N LEU A 59 3.37 -1.55 0.39
CA LEU A 59 3.69 -1.59 -1.03
C LEU A 59 5.19 -1.71 -1.23
N SER A 60 5.62 -2.48 -2.24
CA SER A 60 7.02 -2.37 -2.69
C SER A 60 7.34 -0.94 -3.12
N GLN A 61 8.60 -0.52 -3.03
CA GLN A 61 9.02 0.83 -3.43
C GLN A 61 8.61 1.17 -4.87
N GLU A 62 8.70 0.18 -5.77
CA GLU A 62 8.23 0.29 -7.17
C GLU A 62 6.71 0.55 -7.24
N ALA A 63 5.91 -0.13 -6.43
CA ALA A 63 4.46 0.04 -6.42
C ALA A 63 4.04 1.37 -5.81
N PHE A 64 4.68 1.74 -4.70
CA PHE A 64 4.45 3.01 -4.02
C PHE A 64 4.76 4.18 -4.95
N SER A 65 5.88 4.12 -5.68
CA SER A 65 6.28 5.18 -6.61
C SER A 65 5.39 5.30 -7.84
N GLN A 66 4.50 4.34 -8.13
CA GLN A 66 3.48 4.56 -9.16
C GLN A 66 2.38 5.50 -8.69
N ILE A 67 1.99 5.42 -7.42
CA ILE A 67 0.80 6.14 -6.92
C ILE A 67 1.13 7.35 -6.06
N ALA A 68 2.35 7.45 -5.50
CA ALA A 68 2.74 8.53 -4.63
C ALA A 68 4.24 8.86 -4.60
N ASP A 69 4.59 10.06 -4.14
CA ASP A 69 5.97 10.46 -3.84
C ASP A 69 6.57 9.60 -2.70
N PRO A 70 7.63 8.82 -2.94
CA PRO A 70 8.27 7.99 -1.92
C PRO A 70 8.71 8.76 -0.67
N ASN A 71 8.98 10.06 -0.77
CA ASN A 71 9.33 10.90 0.39
C ASN A 71 8.17 11.07 1.38
N ALA A 72 6.92 10.83 0.95
CA ALA A 72 5.77 10.87 1.83
C ALA A 72 5.81 9.74 2.87
N GLY A 73 6.40 8.59 2.53
CA GLY A 73 6.53 7.40 3.38
C GLY A 73 5.21 6.67 3.66
N VAL A 74 4.24 7.38 4.24
CA VAL A 74 2.90 6.85 4.57
C VAL A 74 1.84 7.75 3.96
N ILE A 75 0.89 7.13 3.25
CA ILE A 75 -0.21 7.79 2.55
C ILE A 75 -1.53 7.14 2.94
N ASN A 76 -2.63 7.89 2.77
CA ASN A 76 -3.97 7.33 2.78
C ASN A 76 -4.23 6.66 1.44
N ILE A 77 -4.89 5.50 1.48
CA ILE A 77 -5.20 4.71 0.29
C ILE A 77 -6.67 4.28 0.29
N GLU A 78 -7.21 4.11 -0.92
CA GLU A 78 -8.35 3.24 -1.19
C GLU A 78 -7.84 1.97 -1.86
N TYR A 79 -8.48 0.83 -1.58
CA TYR A 79 -8.12 -0.44 -2.22
C TYR A 79 -9.33 -1.35 -2.41
N GLU A 80 -9.27 -2.14 -3.48
CA GLU A 80 -10.26 -3.16 -3.84
C GLU A 80 -9.54 -4.42 -4.34
N GLN A 81 -10.14 -5.60 -4.12
CA GLN A 81 -9.60 -6.88 -4.60
C GLN A 81 -9.97 -7.13 -6.06
#